data_AF-A0A0J1L9U5-F1
#
_entry.id   AF-A0A0J1L9U5-F1
#
_cell.length_a   1.000
_cell.length_b   1.000
_cell.length_c   1.000
_cell.angle_alpha   90.00
_cell.angle_beta   90.00
_cell.angle_gamma   90.00
#
_symmetry.space_group_name_H-M   'P 1'
#
loop_
_entity.id
_entity.type
_entity.pdbx_description
1 polymer ?
#
loop_
_entity_poly.entity_id
_entity_poly.type
_entity_poly.pdbx_seq_one_letter_code
_entity_poly.pdbx_strand_id
1 'polypeptide(L)' 'MKKFICFGETEDSQEQWLLIDAKDKNEAMEIAFRSSDLAEIQACTELTPNDESGISHTFICID' A
#
# COMPACT_ATOMS: atom_id res chain seq x y z
N MET A 1 -1.96 13.70 -7.91
CA MET A 1 -1.64 12.29 -7.59
C MET A 1 -1.56 12.17 -6.08
N LYS A 2 -2.06 11.08 -5.54
CA LYS A 2 -2.07 10.75 -4.11
C LYS A 2 -1.12 9.58 -3.87
N LYS A 3 -0.62 9.44 -2.64
CA LYS A 3 0.16 8.28 -2.24
C LYS A 3 -0.72 7.27 -1.54
N PHE A 4 -0.50 6.00 -1.83
CA PHE A 4 -1.16 4.87 -1.18
C PHE A 4 -0.09 3.93 -0.65
N ILE A 5 -0.38 3.31 0.48
CA ILE A 5 0.37 2.16 0.94
C ILE A 5 -0.51 0.92 0.82
N CYS A 6 -0.01 -0.07 0.09
CA CYS A 6 -0.66 -1.36 -0.11
C CYS A 6 0.13 -2.45 0.62
N PHE A 7 -0.57 -3.36 1.25
CA PHE A 7 -0.03 -4.54 1.90
C PHE A 7 -0.67 -5.78 1.27
N GLY A 8 0.15 -6.77 0.97
CA GLY A 8 -0.31 -8.00 0.36
C GLY A 8 0.68 -9.14 0.51
N GLU A 9 0.28 -10.29 -0.01
CA GLU A 9 1.06 -11.52 -0.01
C GLU A 9 1.38 -11.92 -1.46
N THR A 10 2.62 -12.34 -1.70
CA THR A 10 3.06 -12.88 -2.99
C THR A 10 2.64 -14.34 -3.16
N GLU A 11 2.76 -14.90 -4.37
CA GLU A 11 2.51 -16.34 -4.60
C GLU A 11 3.37 -17.28 -3.72
N ASP A 12 4.59 -16.87 -3.35
CA ASP A 12 5.48 -17.61 -2.45
C ASP A 12 5.19 -17.42 -0.94
N SER A 13 3.99 -16.91 -0.61
CA SER A 13 3.59 -16.58 0.75
C SER A 13 4.50 -15.59 1.48
N GLN A 14 5.02 -14.59 0.75
CA GLN A 14 5.79 -13.50 1.34
C GLN A 14 4.96 -12.24 1.44
N GLU A 15 5.00 -11.62 2.61
CA GLU A 15 4.34 -10.35 2.87
C GLU A 15 5.16 -9.17 2.33
N GLN A 16 4.50 -8.24 1.65
CA GLN A 16 5.15 -7.05 1.08
C GLN A 16 4.31 -5.79 1.29
N TRP A 17 5.02 -4.67 1.49
CA TRP A 17 4.46 -3.32 1.56
C TRP A 17 4.90 -2.52 0.34
N LEU A 18 3.95 -1.93 -0.37
CA LEU A 18 4.17 -1.14 -1.58
C LEU A 18 3.71 0.30 -1.37
N LEU A 19 4.58 1.25 -1.73
CA LEU A 19 4.23 2.66 -1.79
C LEU A 19 3.92 3.04 -3.24
N ILE A 20 2.68 3.44 -3.51
CA ILE A 20 2.14 3.63 -4.86
C ILE A 20 1.60 5.05 -5.04
N ASP A 21 2.00 5.71 -6.13
CA ASP A 21 1.38 6.95 -6.58
C ASP A 21 0.19 6.64 -7.50
N ALA A 22 -1.02 7.06 -7.13
CA ALA A 22 -2.26 6.82 -7.90
C ALA A 22 -3.26 7.99 -7.77
N LYS A 23 -4.27 8.05 -8.64
CA LYS A 23 -5.38 9.02 -8.57
C LYS A 23 -6.39 8.65 -7.50
N ASP A 24 -6.65 7.36 -7.32
CA ASP A 24 -7.57 6.82 -6.35
C ASP A 24 -7.16 5.41 -5.88
N LYS A 25 -7.92 4.85 -4.93
CA LYS A 25 -7.65 3.54 -4.34
C LYS A 25 -7.73 2.39 -5.35
N ASN A 26 -8.61 2.48 -6.34
CA ASN A 26 -8.76 1.42 -7.34
C ASN A 26 -7.53 1.37 -8.24
N GLU A 27 -7.09 2.52 -8.74
CA GLU A 27 -5.86 2.61 -9.53
C GLU A 27 -4.64 2.17 -8.70
N ALA A 28 -4.58 2.47 -7.40
CA ALA A 28 -3.52 1.98 -6.52
C ALA A 28 -3.48 0.45 -6.41
N MET A 29 -4.64 -0.20 -6.25
CA MET A 29 -4.74 -1.67 -6.21
C MET A 29 -4.37 -2.29 -7.55
N GLU A 30 -4.83 -1.72 -8.68
CA GLU A 30 -4.44 -2.18 -10.01
C GLU A 30 -2.94 -2.10 -10.24
N ILE A 31 -2.29 -1.02 -9.79
CA ILE A 31 -0.84 -0.90 -9.86
C ILE A 31 -0.18 -1.96 -8.98
N ALA A 32 -0.63 -2.14 -7.73
CA ALA A 32 -0.07 -3.12 -6.80
C ALA A 32 -0.07 -4.56 -7.36
N PHE A 33 -1.17 -4.97 -8.00
CA PHE A 33 -1.29 -6.26 -8.66
C PHE A 33 -0.40 -6.39 -9.91
N ARG A 34 -0.05 -5.29 -10.57
CA ARG A 34 0.76 -5.29 -11.80
C ARG A 34 2.26 -5.10 -11.55
N SER A 35 2.63 -4.41 -10.47
CA SER A 35 4.01 -4.02 -10.17
C SER A 35 4.81 -5.10 -9.45
N SER A 36 4.14 -6.11 -8.94
CA SER A 36 4.66 -7.07 -7.96
C SER A 36 3.78 -8.31 -8.05
N ASP A 37 4.37 -9.49 -7.87
CA ASP A 37 3.67 -10.79 -7.87
C ASP A 37 2.75 -10.98 -6.65
N LEU A 38 2.09 -9.91 -6.21
CA LEU A 38 1.08 -9.95 -5.16
C LEU A 38 -0.11 -10.75 -5.67
N ALA A 39 -0.29 -11.94 -5.09
CA ALA A 39 -1.43 -12.79 -5.34
C ALA A 39 -2.68 -12.20 -4.68
N GLU A 40 -2.52 -11.55 -3.52
CA GLU A 40 -3.61 -10.96 -2.75
C GLU A 40 -3.20 -9.62 -2.11
N ILE A 41 -4.13 -8.66 -2.08
CA ILE A 41 -3.98 -7.39 -1.37
C ILE A 41 -4.88 -7.43 -0.14
N GLN A 42 -4.28 -7.40 1.05
CA GLN A 42 -4.98 -7.45 2.32
C GLN A 42 -5.36 -6.05 2.83
N ALA A 43 -4.52 -5.04 2.56
CA ALA A 43 -4.82 -3.67 2.95
C ALA A 43 -4.35 -2.67 1.89
N CYS A 44 -5.11 -1.58 1.73
CA CYS A 44 -4.72 -0.44 0.92
C CYS A 44 -5.35 0.83 1.47
N THR A 45 -4.50 1.78 1.86
CA THR A 45 -4.93 3.07 2.43
C THR A 45 -4.22 4.23 1.75
N GLU A 46 -4.94 5.35 1.61
CA GLU A 46 -4.36 6.61 1.20
C GLU A 46 -3.44 7.12 2.30
N LEU A 47 -2.22 7.49 1.93
CA LEU A 47 -1.33 8.27 2.76
C LEU A 47 -1.65 9.73 2.51
N THR A 48 -2.25 10.36 3.51
CA THR A 48 -2.27 11.82 3.61
C THR A 48 -0.98 12.21 4.32
N PRO A 49 0.07 12.70 3.63
CA PRO A 49 1.20 13.27 4.32
C PRO A 49 0.69 14.49 5.09
N ASN A 50 0.52 14.36 6.41
CA ASN A 50 0.29 15.52 7.25
C ASN A 50 1.63 16.25 7.41
N ASP A 51 1.61 17.54 7.06
CA ASP A 51 2.74 18.45 6.83
C ASP A 51 3.59 18.80 8.06
N GLU A 52 3.69 17.94 9.07
CA GLU A 52 4.55 18.14 10.24
C GLU A 52 5.84 17.33 10.12
N SER A 53 6.96 18.05 10.00
CA SER A 53 8.30 17.45 10.00
C SER A 53 8.50 16.64 11.29
N GLY A 54 8.76 15.33 11.16
CA GLY A 54 9.05 14.44 12.28
C GLY A 54 7.96 13.44 12.67
N ILE A 55 6.81 13.42 12.00
CA ILE A 55 5.77 12.39 12.27
C ILE A 55 6.07 11.10 11.50
N SER A 56 6.28 10.01 12.24
CA SER A 56 6.34 8.65 11.70
C SER A 56 4.98 7.97 11.83
N HIS A 57 4.44 7.47 10.72
CA HIS A 57 3.20 6.71 10.73
C HIS A 57 3.53 5.23 10.92
N THR A 58 2.99 4.63 11.98
CA THR A 58 3.11 3.18 12.23
C THR A 58 1.80 2.52 11.84
N PHE A 59 1.86 1.57 10.92
CA PHE A 59 0.71 0.76 10.51
C PHE A 59 0.78 -0.56 11.27
N ILE A 60 -0.30 -0.90 11.98
CA ILE A 60 -0.43 -2.17 12.70
C ILE A 60 -1.47 -2.99 11.94
N CYS A 61 -1.07 -4.14 11.39
CA CYS A 61 -2.01 -5.14 10.92
C CYS A 61 -2.61 -5.84 12.14
N ILE A 62 -3.93 -5.98 12.18
CA ILE A 62 -4.65 -6.74 13.21
C ILE A 62 -5.34 -7.90 12.49
N ASP A 63 -4.99 -9.11 12.90
CA ASP A 63 -5.59 -10.37 12.42
C ASP A 63 -7.07 -10.52 12.80
#